data_AF-A0A5D3A709-F1
#
_entry.id   AF-A0A5D3A709-F1
#
_cell.length_a   1.000
_cell.length_b   1.000
_cell.length_c   1.000
_cell.angle_alpha   90.00
_cell.angle_beta   90.00
_cell.angle_gamma   90.00
#
_symmetry.space_group_name_H-M   'P 1'
#
loop_
_entity.id
_entity.type
_entity.pdbx_description
1 polymer ?
#
loop_
_entity_poly.entity_id
_entity_poly.type
_entity_poly.pdbx_seq_one_letter_code
_entity_poly.pdbx_strand_id
1 'polypeptide(L)'
;MELDFECTDLSIWKEALSSYKSRIQSLNKPNLISLDQFYTHELPSLLRQRNPNPFITTAELSRLMQWKLTRGKWRPRLLDFVSSLDDSSVQSVSQKAFLSLPDISKAISELTVLKGVGAATASAVLAAYAPETAPFMSDEELSSMGDSFRPSDVERALWSSAVGVKLQSSQTAPDKKIKGSNKRKRKH
;
A
#
# COMPACT_ATOMS: atom_id res chain seq x y z
N MET A 1 -12.26 2.04 19.03
CA MET A 1 -12.80 2.69 17.83
C MET A 1 -12.83 1.59 16.78
N GLU A 2 -13.94 0.86 16.71
CA GLU A 2 -14.14 -0.17 15.69
C GLU A 2 -14.19 0.54 14.33
N LEU A 3 -13.33 0.09 13.40
CA LEU A 3 -13.42 0.51 12.00
C LEU A 3 -14.57 -0.28 11.39
N ASP A 4 -15.78 0.27 11.48
CA ASP A 4 -16.93 -0.23 10.75
C ASP A 4 -16.70 -0.01 9.26
N PHE A 5 -16.38 -1.07 8.53
CA PHE A 5 -16.42 -1.07 7.08
C PHE A 5 -17.90 -1.03 6.67
N GLU A 6 -18.36 0.08 6.08
CA GLU A 6 -19.77 0.33 5.71
C GLU A 6 -20.40 -0.70 4.74
N CYS A 7 -19.68 -1.73 4.28
CA CYS A 7 -20.25 -2.73 3.38
C CYS A 7 -19.53 -4.10 3.43
N THR A 8 -20.11 -5.05 4.16
CA THR A 8 -19.76 -6.49 4.14
C THR A 8 -20.46 -7.27 3.02
N ASP A 9 -21.33 -6.63 2.24
CA ASP A 9 -22.05 -7.28 1.15
C ASP A 9 -21.17 -7.42 -0.10
N LEU A 10 -20.76 -8.66 -0.38
CA LEU A 10 -19.99 -9.04 -1.58
C LEU A 10 -20.70 -8.68 -2.89
N SER A 11 -22.03 -8.57 -2.87
CA SER A 11 -22.83 -8.26 -4.05
C SER A 11 -22.60 -6.83 -4.53
N ILE A 12 -22.49 -5.88 -3.60
CA ILE A 12 -22.22 -4.47 -3.87
C ILE A 12 -20.81 -4.30 -4.48
N TRP A 13 -19.82 -5.03 -3.95
CA TRP A 13 -18.46 -5.03 -4.51
C TRP A 13 -18.39 -5.62 -5.92
N LYS A 14 -19.12 -6.72 -6.17
CA LYS A 14 -19.22 -7.32 -7.50
C LYS A 14 -19.88 -6.39 -8.50
N GLU A 15 -20.97 -5.72 -8.10
CA GLU A 15 -21.65 -4.74 -8.94
C GLU A 15 -20.74 -3.55 -9.24
N ALA A 16 -20.09 -2.99 -8.23
CA ALA A 16 -19.11 -1.91 -8.39
C ALA A 16 -17.98 -2.29 -9.35
N LEU A 17 -17.38 -3.48 -9.19
CA LEU A 17 -16.36 -4.01 -10.11
C LEU A 17 -16.90 -4.20 -11.53
N SER A 18 -18.12 -4.71 -11.69
CA SER A 18 -18.75 -4.88 -13.01
C SER A 18 -19.00 -3.54 -13.73
N SER A 19 -19.27 -2.48 -12.96
CA SER A 19 -19.47 -1.12 -13.46
C SER A 19 -18.16 -0.34 -13.69
N TYR A 20 -17.01 -0.83 -13.22
CA TYR A 20 -15.74 -0.10 -13.25
C TYR A 20 -15.36 0.33 -14.67
N LYS A 21 -15.49 -0.57 -15.65
CA LYS A 21 -15.16 -0.28 -17.05
C LYS A 21 -16.01 0.84 -17.63
N SER A 22 -17.33 0.83 -17.36
CA SER A 22 -18.22 1.90 -17.84
C SER A 22 -17.95 3.22 -17.12
N ARG A 23 -17.59 3.19 -15.83
CA ARG A 23 -17.15 4.37 -15.07
C ARG A 23 -15.89 4.98 -15.66
N ILE A 24 -14.84 4.20 -15.92
CA ILE A 24 -13.60 4.68 -16.54
C ILE A 24 -13.86 5.29 -17.93
N GLN A 25 -14.71 4.65 -18.74
CA GLN A 25 -15.13 5.20 -20.03
C GLN A 25 -15.87 6.53 -19.90
N SER A 26 -16.74 6.67 -18.89
CA SER A 26 -17.52 7.89 -18.66
C SER A 26 -16.70 9.12 -18.25
N LEU A 27 -15.49 8.93 -17.71
CA LEU A 27 -14.59 10.03 -17.34
C LEU A 27 -14.09 10.82 -18.55
N ASN A 28 -14.20 10.26 -19.76
CA ASN A 28 -13.84 10.89 -21.04
C ASN A 28 -12.45 11.54 -21.05
N LYS A 29 -11.50 10.94 -20.31
CA LYS A 29 -10.11 11.40 -20.22
C LYS A 29 -9.27 10.75 -21.32
N PRO A 30 -8.39 11.50 -22.02
CA PRO A 30 -7.59 10.96 -23.11
C PRO A 30 -6.67 9.85 -22.60
N ASN A 31 -6.54 8.77 -23.36
CA ASN A 31 -5.67 7.62 -23.09
C ASN A 31 -5.94 6.87 -21.77
N LEU A 32 -6.94 7.26 -20.97
CA LEU A 32 -7.18 6.64 -19.67
C LEU A 32 -7.53 5.15 -19.83
N ILE A 33 -8.33 4.79 -20.83
CA ILE A 33 -8.73 3.40 -21.08
C ILE A 33 -7.51 2.52 -21.39
N SER A 34 -6.60 2.99 -22.25
CA SER A 34 -5.40 2.22 -22.61
C SER A 34 -4.39 2.15 -21.48
N LEU A 35 -4.27 3.22 -20.67
CA LEU A 35 -3.45 3.25 -19.46
C LEU A 35 -4.00 2.32 -18.38
N ASP A 36 -5.33 2.25 -18.25
CA ASP A 36 -6.00 1.39 -17.27
C ASP A 36 -5.91 -0.08 -17.66
N GLN A 37 -6.09 -0.41 -18.94
CA GLN A 37 -5.83 -1.76 -19.47
C GLN A 37 -4.38 -2.19 -19.23
N PHE A 38 -3.42 -1.28 -19.44
CA PHE A 38 -2.02 -1.56 -19.13
C PHE A 38 -1.82 -1.91 -17.65
N TYR A 39 -2.35 -1.09 -16.73
CA TYR A 39 -2.18 -1.32 -15.30
C TYR A 39 -2.87 -2.59 -14.79
N THR A 40 -4.09 -2.86 -15.26
CA THR A 40 -4.94 -3.96 -14.74
C THR A 40 -4.60 -5.33 -15.33
N HIS A 41 -4.05 -5.38 -16.55
CA HIS A 41 -3.84 -6.63 -17.27
C HIS A 41 -2.41 -6.83 -17.76
N GLU A 42 -1.86 -5.86 -18.50
CA GLU A 42 -0.55 -6.01 -19.15
C GLU A 42 0.58 -6.05 -18.12
N LEU A 43 0.64 -5.06 -17.21
CA LEU A 43 1.70 -4.93 -16.23
C LEU A 43 1.78 -6.13 -15.28
N PRO A 44 0.70 -6.60 -14.63
CA PRO A 44 0.73 -7.81 -13.81
C PRO A 44 1.23 -9.03 -14.59
N SER A 45 0.86 -9.14 -15.87
CA SER A 45 1.29 -10.25 -16.72
C SER A 45 2.79 -10.18 -17.03
N LEU A 46 3.31 -9.00 -17.36
CA LEU A 46 4.74 -8.77 -17.60
C LEU A 46 5.59 -9.05 -16.36
N LEU A 47 5.13 -8.61 -15.17
CA LEU A 47 5.82 -8.85 -13.92
C LEU A 47 5.89 -10.35 -13.58
N ARG A 48 4.78 -11.09 -13.76
CA ARG A 48 4.74 -12.54 -13.53
C ARG A 48 5.61 -13.32 -14.52
N GLN A 49 5.69 -12.89 -15.78
CA GLN A 49 6.56 -13.53 -16.79
C GLN A 49 8.05 -13.45 -16.44
N ARG A 50 8.45 -12.48 -15.61
CA ARG A 50 9.85 -12.29 -15.16
C ARG A 50 10.22 -13.09 -13.91
N ASN A 51 9.30 -13.89 -13.37
CA ASN A 51 9.62 -14.77 -12.25
C ASN A 51 10.73 -15.77 -12.63
N PRO A 52 11.67 -16.08 -11.72
CA PRO A 52 11.63 -15.81 -10.27
C PRO A 52 12.15 -14.43 -9.84
N ASN A 53 12.68 -13.62 -10.76
CA ASN A 53 13.27 -12.30 -10.46
C ASN A 53 12.42 -11.17 -11.09
N PRO A 54 11.20 -10.93 -10.59
CA PRO A 54 10.33 -9.89 -11.12
C PRO A 54 10.95 -8.50 -10.93
N PHE A 55 10.74 -7.62 -11.90
CA PHE A 55 11.18 -6.23 -11.85
C PHE A 55 10.27 -5.37 -12.72
N ILE A 56 10.22 -4.07 -12.41
CA ILE A 56 9.61 -3.06 -13.29
C ILE A 56 10.72 -2.28 -14.00
N THR A 57 10.48 -1.92 -15.27
CA THR A 57 11.36 -1.04 -16.05
C THR A 57 10.98 0.43 -15.84
N THR A 58 11.88 1.35 -16.16
CA THR A 58 11.57 2.80 -16.14
C THR A 58 10.39 3.12 -17.04
N ALA A 59 10.31 2.52 -18.23
CA ALA A 59 9.21 2.76 -19.17
C ALA A 59 7.84 2.32 -18.61
N GLU A 60 7.79 1.15 -17.97
CA GLU A 60 6.58 0.65 -17.31
C GLU A 60 6.20 1.50 -16.09
N LEU A 61 7.17 1.92 -15.30
CA LEU A 61 6.96 2.80 -14.16
C LEU A 61 6.44 4.18 -14.58
N SER A 62 6.97 4.76 -15.67
CA SER A 62 6.46 6.00 -16.27
C SER A 62 5.03 5.84 -16.76
N ARG A 63 4.69 4.71 -17.41
CA ARG A 63 3.33 4.45 -17.89
C ARG A 63 2.35 4.25 -16.73
N LEU A 64 2.75 3.56 -15.66
CA LEU A 64 1.99 3.46 -14.42
C LEU A 64 1.79 4.85 -13.78
N MET A 65 2.82 5.70 -13.75
CA MET A 65 2.70 7.06 -13.23
C MET A 65 1.71 7.87 -14.06
N GLN A 66 1.77 7.76 -15.39
CA GLN A 66 0.83 8.43 -16.28
C GLN A 66 -0.61 7.96 -16.04
N TRP A 67 -0.84 6.66 -15.89
CA TRP A 67 -2.14 6.11 -15.48
C TRP A 67 -2.64 6.75 -14.18
N LYS A 68 -1.79 6.78 -13.15
CA LYS A 68 -2.14 7.34 -11.84
C LYS A 68 -2.47 8.84 -11.91
N LEU A 69 -1.65 9.63 -12.60
CA LEU A 69 -1.85 11.08 -12.76
C LEU A 69 -3.06 11.44 -13.63
N THR A 70 -3.43 10.57 -14.58
CA THR A 70 -4.61 10.79 -15.44
C THR A 70 -5.90 10.59 -14.65
N ARG A 71 -5.92 9.67 -13.66
CA ARG A 71 -7.11 9.46 -12.82
C ARG A 71 -7.35 10.61 -11.85
N GLY A 72 -6.31 11.09 -11.17
CA GLY A 72 -6.41 12.16 -10.17
C GLY A 72 -5.89 13.52 -10.63
N LYS A 73 -5.20 14.22 -9.72
CA LYS A 73 -4.60 15.53 -9.97
C LYS A 73 -3.36 15.42 -10.87
N TRP A 74 -3.43 16.04 -12.04
CA TRP A 74 -2.31 16.09 -12.99
C TRP A 74 -1.11 16.87 -12.41
N ARG A 75 0.05 16.20 -12.29
CA ARG A 75 1.31 16.78 -11.80
C ARG A 75 2.47 16.36 -12.72
N PRO A 76 2.71 17.07 -13.84
CA PRO A 76 3.62 16.60 -14.90
C PRO A 76 5.08 16.47 -14.43
N ARG A 77 5.52 17.33 -13.51
CA ARG A 77 6.88 17.27 -12.93
C ARG A 77 7.21 15.92 -12.30
N LEU A 78 6.20 15.18 -11.82
CA LEU A 78 6.42 13.87 -11.22
C LEU A 78 6.76 12.82 -12.29
N LEU A 79 6.14 12.91 -13.47
CA LEU A 79 6.43 12.05 -14.60
C LEU A 79 7.83 12.31 -15.17
N ASP A 80 8.27 13.58 -15.18
CA ASP A 80 9.62 13.96 -15.61
C ASP A 80 10.69 13.30 -14.73
N PHE A 81 10.50 13.27 -13.42
CA PHE A 81 11.43 12.61 -12.50
C PHE A 81 11.54 11.11 -12.78
N VAL A 82 10.40 10.42 -12.90
CA VAL A 82 10.38 8.98 -13.16
C VAL A 82 11.01 8.66 -14.51
N SER A 83 10.70 9.42 -15.55
CA SER A 83 11.23 9.18 -16.90
C SER A 83 12.74 9.43 -17.01
N SER A 84 13.31 10.20 -16.08
CA SER A 84 14.76 10.43 -15.99
C SER A 84 15.52 9.38 -15.16
N LEU A 85 14.83 8.41 -14.56
CA LEU A 85 15.47 7.37 -13.75
C LEU A 85 16.21 6.36 -14.63
N ASP A 86 17.38 5.97 -14.15
CA ASP A 86 18.15 4.89 -14.77
C ASP A 86 17.42 3.53 -14.62
N ASP A 87 17.32 2.80 -15.73
CA ASP A 87 16.55 1.55 -15.78
C ASP A 87 17.14 0.46 -14.88
N SER A 88 18.47 0.36 -14.79
CA SER A 88 19.13 -0.62 -13.91
C SER A 88 18.83 -0.36 -12.42
N SER A 89 18.75 0.93 -12.05
CA SER A 89 18.38 1.36 -10.70
C SER A 89 16.93 1.02 -10.37
N VAL A 90 16.00 1.27 -11.30
CA VAL A 90 14.57 0.95 -11.13
C VAL A 90 14.37 -0.57 -11.01
N GLN A 91 15.06 -1.36 -11.84
CA GLN A 91 15.01 -2.82 -11.76
C GLN A 91 15.53 -3.33 -10.42
N SER A 92 16.71 -2.87 -9.97
CA SER A 92 17.31 -3.32 -8.71
C SER A 92 16.43 -2.98 -7.50
N VAL A 93 15.89 -1.76 -7.45
CA VAL A 93 15.02 -1.32 -6.36
C VAL A 93 13.70 -2.11 -6.35
N SER A 94 13.08 -2.31 -7.52
CA SER A 94 11.83 -3.07 -7.60
C SER A 94 12.00 -4.55 -7.23
N GLN A 95 13.10 -5.19 -7.62
CA GLN A 95 13.43 -6.55 -7.19
C GLN A 95 13.51 -6.65 -5.66
N LYS A 96 14.24 -5.74 -5.02
CA LYS A 96 14.36 -5.70 -3.54
C LYS A 96 13.01 -5.48 -2.87
N ALA A 97 12.17 -4.63 -3.45
CA ALA A 97 10.83 -4.37 -2.94
C ALA A 97 9.94 -5.62 -3.02
N PHE A 98 9.94 -6.33 -4.16
CA PHE A 98 9.16 -7.56 -4.31
C PHE A 98 9.65 -8.69 -3.41
N LEU A 99 10.97 -8.82 -3.20
CA LEU A 99 11.55 -9.76 -2.25
C LEU A 99 11.23 -9.43 -0.79
N SER A 100 10.85 -8.18 -0.49
CA SER A 100 10.46 -7.76 0.85
C SER A 100 9.02 -8.15 1.21
N LEU A 101 8.20 -8.60 0.25
CA LEU A 101 6.87 -9.11 0.54
C LEU A 101 6.95 -10.40 1.38
N PRO A 102 6.03 -10.61 2.35
CA PRO A 102 4.80 -9.85 2.59
C PRO A 102 4.95 -8.58 3.47
N ASP A 103 6.16 -8.13 3.79
CA ASP A 103 6.37 -6.88 4.53
C ASP A 103 6.15 -5.66 3.61
N ILE A 104 4.92 -5.16 3.60
CA ILE A 104 4.49 -4.02 2.77
C ILE A 104 5.24 -2.74 3.15
N SER A 105 5.48 -2.50 4.45
CA SER A 105 6.14 -1.28 4.91
C SER A 105 7.57 -1.22 4.40
N LYS A 106 8.28 -2.36 4.50
CA LYS A 106 9.62 -2.50 3.94
C LYS A 106 9.60 -2.37 2.42
N ALA A 107 8.69 -3.05 1.73
CA ALA A 107 8.59 -2.99 0.28
C ALA A 107 8.32 -1.56 -0.26
N ILE A 108 7.46 -0.80 0.44
CA ILE A 108 7.23 0.63 0.14
C ILE A 108 8.52 1.43 0.36
N SER A 109 9.20 1.22 1.49
CA SER A 109 10.41 1.97 1.80
C SER A 109 11.51 1.79 0.73
N GLU A 110 11.67 0.57 0.21
CA GLU A 110 12.59 0.28 -0.90
C GLU A 110 12.24 1.09 -2.15
N LEU A 111 10.96 1.11 -2.56
CA LEU A 111 10.50 1.83 -3.76
C LEU A 111 10.56 3.36 -3.61
N THR A 112 10.32 3.89 -2.40
CA THR A 112 10.31 5.35 -2.16
C THR A 112 11.69 6.01 -2.22
N VAL A 113 12.76 5.22 -2.34
CA VAL A 113 14.11 5.74 -2.64
C VAL A 113 14.18 6.34 -4.05
N LEU A 114 13.34 5.88 -4.98
CA LEU A 114 13.29 6.40 -6.35
C LEU A 114 12.68 7.80 -6.37
N LYS A 115 13.40 8.74 -7.00
CA LYS A 115 12.92 10.13 -7.12
C LYS A 115 11.60 10.17 -7.89
N GLY A 116 10.58 10.79 -7.28
CA GLY A 116 9.25 10.89 -7.85
C GLY A 116 8.34 9.68 -7.59
N VAL A 117 8.82 8.65 -6.90
CA VAL A 117 8.01 7.55 -6.39
C VAL A 117 7.68 7.81 -4.92
N GLY A 118 6.43 8.19 -4.64
CA GLY A 118 5.91 8.28 -3.27
C GLY A 118 5.21 6.99 -2.82
N ALA A 119 4.79 6.93 -1.56
CA ALA A 119 4.11 5.77 -0.98
C ALA A 119 2.93 5.26 -1.83
N ALA A 120 2.10 6.18 -2.34
CA ALA A 120 0.96 5.82 -3.18
C ALA A 120 1.36 5.29 -4.59
N THR A 121 2.56 5.57 -5.08
CA THR A 121 3.05 5.01 -6.36
C THR A 121 3.74 3.68 -6.11
N ALA A 122 4.50 3.60 -5.02
CA ALA A 122 5.08 2.35 -4.54
C ALA A 122 3.98 1.29 -4.30
N SER A 123 2.89 1.63 -3.62
CA SER A 123 1.75 0.73 -3.40
C SER A 123 1.10 0.29 -4.71
N ALA A 124 1.05 1.14 -5.74
CA ALA A 124 0.50 0.76 -7.05
C ALA A 124 1.35 -0.30 -7.74
N VAL A 125 2.69 -0.17 -7.65
CA VAL A 125 3.64 -1.15 -8.18
C VAL A 125 3.51 -2.48 -7.44
N LEU A 126 3.40 -2.45 -6.10
CA LEU A 126 3.23 -3.65 -5.30
C LEU A 126 1.88 -4.33 -5.58
N ALA A 127 0.79 -3.58 -5.70
CA ALA A 127 -0.53 -4.11 -6.04
C ALA A 127 -0.57 -4.72 -7.45
N ALA A 128 0.18 -4.18 -8.41
CA ALA A 128 0.29 -4.77 -9.74
C ALA A 128 1.04 -6.12 -9.73
N TYR A 129 2.03 -6.27 -8.83
CA TYR A 129 2.79 -7.52 -8.71
C TYR A 129 2.05 -8.58 -7.87
N ALA A 130 1.57 -8.19 -6.69
CA ALA A 130 0.99 -9.07 -5.68
C ALA A 130 -0.31 -8.46 -5.13
N PRO A 131 -1.40 -8.43 -5.93
CA PRO A 131 -2.68 -7.82 -5.53
C PRO A 131 -3.31 -8.48 -4.30
N GLU A 132 -3.04 -9.78 -4.08
CA GLU A 132 -3.53 -10.53 -2.92
C GLU A 132 -2.82 -10.14 -1.61
N THR A 133 -1.61 -9.59 -1.70
CA THR A 133 -0.75 -9.29 -0.54
C THR A 133 -0.64 -7.80 -0.27
N ALA A 134 -0.62 -6.98 -1.32
CA ALA A 134 -0.37 -5.55 -1.22
C ALA A 134 -1.58 -4.75 -1.73
N PRO A 135 -2.34 -4.08 -0.84
CA PRO A 135 -3.43 -3.20 -1.25
C PRO A 135 -2.90 -1.94 -1.94
N PHE A 136 -3.66 -1.43 -2.91
CA PHE A 136 -3.35 -0.17 -3.58
C PHE A 136 -3.84 1.03 -2.75
N MET A 137 -2.93 1.91 -2.37
CA MET A 137 -3.24 3.18 -1.68
C MET A 137 -3.49 4.32 -2.69
N SER A 138 -4.73 4.84 -2.76
CA SER A 138 -5.10 5.95 -3.67
C SER A 138 -4.95 7.33 -3.01
N ASP A 139 -4.48 8.34 -3.78
CA ASP A 139 -4.33 9.74 -3.32
C ASP A 139 -5.68 10.44 -3.05
N GLU A 140 -6.75 9.99 -3.72
CA GLU A 140 -8.11 10.56 -3.56
C GLU A 140 -8.76 10.15 -2.24
N GLU A 141 -8.47 8.95 -1.72
CA GLU A 141 -8.99 8.48 -0.42
C GLU A 141 -8.37 9.27 0.74
N LEU A 142 -7.07 9.55 0.66
CA LEU A 142 -6.33 10.36 1.64
C LEU A 142 -6.81 11.82 1.71
N SER A 143 -7.33 12.36 0.60
CA SER A 143 -7.87 13.73 0.57
C SER A 143 -9.31 13.80 1.10
N SER A 144 -10.04 12.68 1.05
CA SER A 144 -11.44 12.58 1.53
C SER A 144 -11.56 12.31 3.03
N MET A 145 -10.53 11.71 3.63
CA MET A 145 -10.34 11.67 5.08
C MET A 145 -9.85 13.05 5.51
N GLY A 146 -10.80 13.96 5.76
CA GLY A 146 -10.56 15.35 6.09
C GLY A 146 -9.60 15.53 7.26
N ASP A 147 -8.33 15.68 6.93
CA ASP A 147 -7.37 16.60 7.53
C ASP A 147 -6.09 16.52 6.67
N SER A 148 -5.34 17.60 6.61
CA SER A 148 -4.14 17.75 5.79
C SER A 148 -3.06 16.71 6.15
N PHE A 149 -3.17 15.49 5.61
CA PHE A 149 -2.22 14.40 5.87
C PHE A 149 -0.86 14.73 5.26
N ARG A 150 0.15 14.89 6.12
CA ARG A 150 1.54 14.96 5.70
C ARG A 150 2.03 13.54 5.42
N PRO A 151 3.04 13.33 4.57
CA PRO A 151 3.65 12.01 4.35
C PRO A 151 4.02 11.28 5.66
N SER A 152 4.41 12.04 6.70
CA SER A 152 4.67 11.54 8.06
C SER A 152 3.45 10.97 8.79
N ASP A 153 2.25 11.42 8.46
CA ASP A 153 1.00 10.97 9.10
C ASP A 153 0.55 9.63 8.50
N VAL A 154 0.81 9.43 7.21
CA VAL A 154 0.69 8.13 6.54
C VAL A 154 1.69 7.13 7.12
N GLU A 155 2.95 7.56 7.32
CA GLU A 155 3.96 6.75 8.00
C GLU A 155 3.53 6.40 9.43
N ARG A 156 3.01 7.36 10.22
CA ARG A 156 2.51 7.09 11.58
C ARG A 156 1.31 6.15 11.60
N ALA A 157 0.39 6.23 10.65
CA ALA A 157 -0.75 5.32 10.55
C ALA A 157 -0.29 3.90 10.22
N LEU A 158 0.64 3.74 9.28
CA LEU A 158 1.29 2.46 8.96
C LEU A 158 2.06 1.89 10.17
N TRP A 159 2.83 2.72 10.88
CA TRP A 159 3.55 2.31 12.08
C TRP A 159 2.60 1.90 13.21
N SER A 160 1.47 2.59 13.38
CA SER A 160 0.46 2.26 14.41
C SER A 160 -0.24 0.94 14.12
N SER A 161 -0.57 0.66 12.85
CA SER A 161 -1.15 -0.61 12.43
C SER A 161 -0.14 -1.78 12.51
N ALA A 162 1.14 -1.53 12.21
CA ALA A 162 2.19 -2.55 12.30
C ALA A 162 2.60 -2.87 13.76
N VAL A 163 2.64 -1.88 14.67
CA VAL A 163 2.91 -2.11 16.10
C VAL A 163 1.68 -2.59 16.87
N GLY A 164 0.47 -2.28 16.38
CA GLY A 164 -0.80 -2.75 16.97
C GLY A 164 -1.00 -4.27 16.90
N VAL A 165 -0.30 -4.97 16.01
CA VAL A 165 -0.33 -6.44 15.92
C VAL A 165 0.68 -7.10 16.88
N LYS A 166 1.63 -6.35 17.45
CA LYS A 166 2.70 -6.92 18.29
C LYS A 166 2.46 -6.88 19.80
N LEU A 167 1.27 -6.43 20.25
CA LEU A 167 0.89 -6.47 21.68
C LEU A 167 -0.27 -7.43 21.99
N GLN A 168 -0.41 -8.54 21.25
CA GLN A 168 -1.29 -9.65 21.64
C GLN A 168 -0.64 -11.04 21.62
N SER A 169 0.67 -11.16 21.38
CA SER A 169 1.37 -12.46 21.43
C SER A 169 2.55 -12.46 22.39
N SER A 170 2.29 -12.28 23.69
CA SER A 170 3.12 -12.87 24.76
C SER A 170 2.60 -12.48 26.15
N GLN A 171 1.74 -13.32 26.74
CA GLN A 171 2.10 -14.15 27.92
C GLN A 171 0.85 -14.84 28.50
N THR A 172 1.00 -16.15 28.60
CA THR A 172 0.14 -17.15 29.23
C THR A 172 0.05 -16.96 30.75
N ALA A 173 -1.11 -17.30 31.34
CA ALA A 173 -1.39 -17.41 32.79
C ALA A 173 -0.51 -18.46 33.52
N PRO A 174 -0.63 -18.74 34.84
CA PRO A 174 -1.37 -18.08 35.94
C PRO A 174 -0.47 -17.80 37.18
N ASP A 175 -0.88 -16.96 38.15
CA ASP A 175 -0.35 -17.12 39.52
C ASP A 175 -1.29 -16.65 40.64
N LYS A 176 -1.42 -17.53 41.64
CA LYS A 176 -2.19 -17.37 42.88
C LYS A 176 -1.34 -16.62 43.90
N LYS A 177 -1.90 -15.62 44.58
CA LYS A 177 -1.41 -15.23 45.91
C LYS A 177 -2.55 -14.99 46.90
N ILE A 178 -2.83 -16.04 47.66
CA ILE A 178 -3.27 -15.96 49.05
C ILE A 178 -2.03 -15.68 49.89
N LYS A 179 -2.02 -14.61 50.69
CA LYS A 179 -1.29 -14.57 51.97
C LYS A 179 -2.00 -13.61 52.93
N GLY A 180 -2.71 -14.20 53.89
CA GLY A 180 -2.97 -13.55 55.17
C GLY A 180 -1.80 -13.77 56.12
N SER A 181 -1.53 -12.79 56.97
CA SER A 181 -1.05 -13.02 58.34
C SER A 181 -1.25 -11.76 59.17
N ASN A 182 -2.23 -11.83 60.06
CA ASN A 182 -2.46 -10.89 61.13
C ASN A 182 -1.82 -11.47 62.42
N LYS A 183 -1.45 -10.59 63.36
CA LYS A 183 -0.93 -10.83 64.74
C LYS A 183 0.56 -11.16 64.92
N ARG A 184 1.30 -10.29 65.63
CA ARG A 184 1.44 -10.36 67.11
C ARG A 184 2.15 -9.13 67.70
N LYS A 185 1.60 -8.69 68.84
CA LYS A 185 2.00 -7.60 69.75
C LYS A 185 3.05 -8.11 70.75
N ARG A 186 3.85 -7.15 71.28
CA ARG A 186 4.30 -6.92 72.68
C ARG A 186 5.72 -7.30 73.15
N LYS A 187 6.34 -6.25 73.74
CA LYS A 187 7.15 -6.12 74.98
C LYS A 187 8.50 -6.84 75.08
N HIS A 188 9.56 -6.05 75.32
CA HIS A 188 10.08 -5.85 76.68
C HIS A 188 10.68 -4.44 76.80
#